data_AF-A6WDL4-F1
#
_entry.id   AF-A6WDL4-F1
#
_cell.length_a   1.000
_cell.length_b   1.000
_cell.length_c   1.000
_cell.angle_alpha   90.00
_cell.angle_beta   90.00
_cell.angle_gamma   90.00
#
_symmetry.space_group_name_H-M   'P 1'
#
loop_
_entity.id
_entity.type
_entity.pdbx_description
1 polymer ?
#
loop_
_entity_poly.entity_id
_entity_poly.type
_entity_poly.pdbx_seq_one_letter_code
_entity_poly.pdbx_strand_id
1 'polypeptide(L)'
;MPDEADPPRARAGEDAWPAGTGPDAEHLQQVVESLQEVPAVLRTRHLDVLASNRLARRLSAAFEPGVNLGRYTFLNPVVPTFTDDWGRVSGVVASSLRTSLETHLEDPGFRSLVGELSARSDDFSRAWARPSLPDPSAGRLDWDHPVVGRMRLAFQDLSPGYERDGVVLTLWRPVGAESARRLDRLRTMGISAAPPPR
;
A
#
# COMPACT_ATOMS: atom_id res chain seq x y z
N MET A 1 41.33 -21.10 3.44
CA MET A 1 39.87 -21.23 3.63
C MET A 1 39.44 -20.21 4.67
N PRO A 2 39.02 -18.99 4.30
CA PRO A 2 38.35 -18.10 5.23
C PRO A 2 36.89 -17.87 4.82
N ASP A 3 36.03 -18.18 5.80
CA ASP A 3 34.86 -17.40 6.21
C ASP A 3 33.82 -17.06 5.12
N GLU A 4 32.96 -18.04 4.85
CA GLU A 4 31.69 -17.85 4.15
C GLU A 4 30.71 -17.21 5.14
N ALA A 5 30.74 -15.88 5.20
CA ALA A 5 29.79 -15.09 5.96
C ALA A 5 28.38 -15.31 5.39
N ASP A 6 27.55 -16.02 6.17
CA ASP A 6 26.12 -16.21 5.93
C ASP A 6 25.46 -14.83 5.74
N PRO A 7 24.79 -14.54 4.60
CA PRO A 7 24.12 -13.26 4.42
C PRO A 7 23.04 -13.09 5.49
N PRO A 8 22.79 -11.85 5.96
CA PRO A 8 21.76 -11.62 6.98
C PRO A 8 20.40 -12.02 6.40
N ARG A 9 19.87 -13.15 6.87
CA ARG A 9 18.46 -13.51 6.68
C ARG A 9 17.63 -12.35 7.20
N ALA A 10 17.00 -11.62 6.28
CA ALA A 10 15.94 -10.70 6.62
C ALA A 10 14.93 -11.48 7.48
N ARG A 11 14.81 -11.12 8.76
CA ARG A 11 13.69 -11.57 9.56
C ARG A 11 12.46 -10.97 8.89
N ALA A 12 11.77 -11.80 8.10
CA ALA A 12 10.36 -11.58 7.81
C ALA A 12 9.71 -11.26 9.16
N GLY A 13 9.01 -10.13 9.24
CA GLY A 13 8.22 -9.79 10.43
C GLY A 13 7.26 -10.93 10.67
N GLU A 14 7.59 -11.77 11.65
CA GLU A 14 6.79 -12.90 12.09
C GLU A 14 5.39 -12.38 12.44
N ASP A 15 4.39 -12.91 11.73
CA ASP A 15 2.98 -13.02 12.08
C ASP A 15 2.55 -12.24 13.32
N ALA A 16 2.32 -10.94 13.19
CA ALA A 16 1.70 -10.19 14.27
C ALA A 16 0.87 -9.07 13.69
N TRP A 17 -0.38 -9.42 13.40
CA TRP A 17 -1.44 -8.48 13.67
C TRP A 17 -1.15 -7.80 15.04
N PRO A 18 -1.34 -6.46 15.19
CA PRO A 18 -1.09 -5.77 16.45
C PRO A 18 -1.57 -6.60 17.66
N ALA A 19 -0.68 -6.80 18.64
CA ALA A 19 -0.91 -7.69 19.76
C ALA A 19 -2.25 -7.34 20.45
N GLY A 20 -3.25 -8.22 20.28
CA GLY A 20 -4.60 -8.00 20.82
C GLY A 20 -5.75 -8.42 19.90
N THR A 21 -5.48 -8.74 18.64
CA THR A 21 -6.59 -8.96 17.71
C THR A 21 -6.87 -10.42 17.51
N GLY A 22 -7.88 -10.88 18.25
CA GLY A 22 -8.42 -12.21 18.10
C GLY A 22 -9.31 -12.33 16.84
N PRO A 23 -10.50 -12.95 16.94
CA PRO A 23 -11.35 -13.30 15.80
C PRO A 23 -11.73 -12.14 14.85
N ASP A 24 -11.60 -10.89 15.29
CA ASP A 24 -11.87 -9.69 14.49
C ASP A 24 -10.88 -9.51 13.31
N ALA A 25 -9.63 -9.94 13.47
CA ALA A 25 -8.61 -9.87 12.43
C ALA A 25 -8.93 -10.77 11.24
N GLU A 26 -9.22 -12.03 11.58
CA GLU A 26 -9.59 -13.06 10.61
C GLU A 26 -10.89 -12.67 9.90
N HIS A 27 -11.87 -12.14 10.65
CA HIS A 27 -13.11 -11.65 10.07
C HIS A 27 -12.87 -10.51 9.07
N LEU A 28 -12.03 -9.53 9.40
CA LEU A 28 -11.69 -8.44 8.47
C LEU A 28 -10.97 -8.94 7.22
N GLN A 29 -10.06 -9.91 7.35
CA GLN A 29 -9.42 -10.54 6.20
C GLN A 29 -10.44 -11.25 5.30
N GLN A 30 -11.40 -11.98 5.89
CA GLN A 30 -12.49 -12.61 5.14
C GLN A 30 -13.38 -11.57 4.44
N VAL A 31 -13.68 -10.45 5.11
CA VAL A 31 -14.42 -9.33 4.49
C VAL A 31 -13.64 -8.79 3.29
N VAL A 32 -12.34 -8.54 3.42
CA VAL A 32 -11.49 -8.05 2.32
C VAL A 32 -11.54 -9.02 1.13
N GLU A 33 -11.31 -10.31 1.35
CA GLU A 33 -11.31 -11.30 0.26
C GLU A 33 -12.70 -11.46 -0.39
N SER A 34 -13.78 -11.20 0.35
CA SER A 34 -15.15 -11.25 -0.19
C SER A 34 -15.48 -10.10 -1.15
N LEU A 35 -14.74 -8.99 -1.10
CA LEU A 35 -14.93 -7.86 -2.01
C LEU A 35 -14.33 -8.20 -3.39
N GLN A 36 -15.15 -8.60 -4.35
CA GLN A 36 -14.65 -9.05 -5.67
C GLN A 36 -14.67 -7.99 -6.76
N GLU A 37 -15.50 -6.95 -6.60
CA GLU A 37 -15.74 -5.94 -7.64
C GLU A 37 -14.77 -4.75 -7.60
N VAL A 38 -14.07 -4.56 -6.49
CA VAL A 38 -13.15 -3.43 -6.28
C VAL A 38 -11.87 -3.92 -5.61
N PRO A 39 -10.70 -3.39 -5.96
CA PRO A 39 -9.49 -3.59 -5.17
C PRO A 39 -9.73 -3.17 -3.72
N ALA A 40 -9.32 -4.03 -2.79
CA ALA A 40 -9.43 -3.79 -1.35
C ALA A 40 -8.14 -4.22 -0.65
N VAL A 41 -7.65 -3.36 0.24
CA VAL A 41 -6.44 -3.58 1.03
C VAL A 41 -6.72 -3.19 2.47
N LEU A 42 -6.44 -4.10 3.39
CA LEU A 42 -6.38 -3.81 4.81
C LEU A 42 -4.93 -3.61 5.19
N ARG A 43 -4.65 -2.49 5.86
CA ARG A 43 -3.29 -2.11 6.26
C ARG A 43 -3.25 -1.56 7.67
N THR A 44 -2.07 -1.60 8.27
CA THR A 44 -1.79 -0.88 9.52
C THR A 44 -1.66 0.63 9.28
N ARG A 45 -1.67 1.40 10.36
CA ARG A 45 -1.26 2.81 10.38
C ARG A 45 0.18 3.06 9.89
N HIS A 46 1.05 2.04 9.96
CA HIS A 46 2.42 2.09 9.44
C HIS A 46 2.48 1.78 7.93
N LEU A 47 1.33 1.57 7.30
CA LEU A 47 1.16 1.18 5.91
C LEU A 47 1.62 -0.25 5.59
N ASP A 48 1.72 -1.13 6.57
CA ASP A 48 1.94 -2.56 6.33
C ASP A 48 0.64 -3.19 5.84
N VAL A 49 0.69 -3.88 4.70
CA VAL A 49 -0.46 -4.60 4.17
C VAL A 49 -0.66 -5.88 4.97
N LEU A 50 -1.78 -5.95 5.69
CA LEU A 50 -2.18 -7.11 6.49
C LEU A 50 -2.93 -8.13 5.62
N ALA A 51 -3.84 -7.64 4.78
CA ALA A 51 -4.62 -8.44 3.85
C ALA A 51 -4.96 -7.62 2.62
N SER A 52 -5.20 -8.30 1.51
CA SER A 52 -5.69 -7.70 0.29
C SER A 52 -6.54 -8.72 -0.46
N ASN A 53 -7.41 -8.28 -1.36
CA ASN A 53 -8.14 -9.20 -2.22
C ASN A 53 -7.35 -9.49 -3.50
N ARG A 54 -7.79 -10.53 -4.23
CA ARG A 54 -7.18 -10.92 -5.50
C ARG A 54 -7.09 -9.77 -6.52
N LEU A 55 -8.08 -8.88 -6.58
CA LEU A 55 -8.10 -7.78 -7.54
C LEU A 55 -7.06 -6.70 -7.18
N ALA A 56 -6.84 -6.43 -5.90
CA ALA A 56 -5.77 -5.54 -5.44
C ALA A 56 -4.39 -6.10 -5.75
N ARG A 57 -4.13 -7.37 -5.43
CA ARG A 57 -2.84 -8.02 -5.78
C ARG A 57 -2.53 -7.97 -7.28
N ARG A 58 -3.58 -8.08 -8.11
CA ARG A 58 -3.45 -7.91 -9.57
C ARG A 58 -3.20 -6.48 -10.00
N LEU A 59 -3.75 -5.50 -9.27
CA LEU A 59 -3.57 -4.09 -9.58
C LEU A 59 -2.13 -3.64 -9.29
N SER A 60 -1.51 -4.15 -8.23
CA SER A 60 -0.14 -3.78 -7.84
C SER A 60 0.51 -4.80 -6.93
N ALA A 61 1.80 -5.07 -7.16
CA ALA A 61 2.64 -5.82 -6.21
C ALA A 61 2.82 -5.08 -4.87
N ALA A 62 2.53 -3.77 -4.81
CA ALA A 62 2.47 -3.02 -3.56
C ALA A 62 1.43 -3.58 -2.59
N PHE A 63 0.39 -4.25 -3.10
CA PHE A 63 -0.75 -4.72 -2.33
C PHE A 63 -0.64 -6.18 -1.91
N GLU A 64 0.53 -6.80 -2.07
CA GLU A 64 0.79 -8.12 -1.50
C GLU A 64 0.86 -8.04 0.04
N PRO A 65 0.23 -8.96 0.78
CA PRO A 65 0.39 -9.06 2.23
C PRO A 65 1.86 -9.11 2.65
N GLY A 66 2.21 -8.40 3.72
CA GLY A 66 3.58 -8.25 4.22
C GLY A 66 4.39 -7.13 3.55
N VAL A 67 3.87 -6.51 2.48
CA VAL A 67 4.51 -5.32 1.87
C VAL A 67 4.16 -4.07 2.68
N ASN A 68 5.16 -3.23 2.95
CA ASN A 68 4.93 -1.89 3.48
C ASN A 68 4.80 -0.88 2.33
N LEU A 69 3.66 -0.20 2.21
CA LEU A 69 3.40 0.71 1.09
C LEU A 69 4.36 1.91 1.06
N GLY A 70 4.82 2.39 2.23
CA GLY A 70 5.81 3.45 2.32
C GLY A 70 7.15 3.02 1.72
N ARG A 71 7.66 1.87 2.16
CA ARG A 71 8.91 1.28 1.61
C ARG A 71 8.76 0.95 0.13
N TYR A 72 7.66 0.33 -0.27
CA TYR A 72 7.41 0.02 -1.67
C TYR A 72 7.41 1.29 -2.53
N THR A 73 6.75 2.35 -2.07
CA THR A 73 6.68 3.61 -2.83
C THR A 73 8.05 4.25 -2.96
N PHE A 74 8.77 4.45 -1.85
CA PHE A 74 9.94 5.34 -1.83
C PHE A 74 11.29 4.65 -1.95
N LEU A 75 11.38 3.34 -1.72
CA LEU A 75 12.65 2.59 -1.76
C LEU A 75 12.74 1.63 -2.95
N ASN A 76 11.63 1.39 -3.67
CA ASN A 76 11.66 0.61 -4.90
C ASN A 76 12.00 1.52 -6.09
N PRO A 77 13.16 1.34 -6.74
CA PRO A 77 13.64 2.24 -7.78
C PRO A 77 12.75 2.24 -9.04
N VAL A 78 11.90 1.23 -9.22
CA VAL A 78 11.07 1.09 -10.43
C VAL A 78 9.72 1.81 -10.29
N VAL A 79 9.26 2.10 -9.07
CA VAL A 79 7.92 2.67 -8.85
C VAL A 79 7.73 4.06 -9.48
N PRO A 80 8.68 5.01 -9.38
CA PRO A 80 8.55 6.31 -10.04
C PRO A 80 8.42 6.21 -11.57
N THR A 81 8.88 5.11 -12.17
CA THR A 81 8.83 4.90 -13.63
C THR A 81 7.49 4.35 -14.12
N PHE A 82 6.63 3.84 -13.22
CA PHE A 82 5.34 3.24 -13.56
C PHE A 82 4.13 4.16 -13.32
N THR A 83 4.35 5.41 -12.88
CA THR A 83 3.25 6.34 -12.65
C THR A 83 3.58 7.76 -13.08
N ASP A 84 2.83 8.25 -14.06
CA ASP A 84 2.82 9.66 -14.45
C ASP A 84 2.36 10.59 -13.30
N ASP A 85 1.70 10.04 -12.28
CA ASP A 85 1.13 10.77 -11.13
C ASP A 85 1.98 10.57 -9.86
N TRP A 86 3.29 10.33 -10.04
CA TRP A 86 4.24 10.09 -8.95
C TRP A 86 4.13 11.11 -7.82
N GLY A 87 4.08 12.41 -8.16
CA GLY A 87 3.98 13.48 -7.16
C GLY A 87 2.72 13.39 -6.29
N ARG A 88 1.63 12.84 -6.81
CA ARG A 88 0.41 12.61 -6.05
C ARG A 88 0.48 11.33 -5.22
N VAL A 89 0.99 10.23 -5.79
CA VAL A 89 1.21 8.98 -5.05
C VAL A 89 2.12 9.23 -3.84
N SER A 90 3.27 9.86 -4.05
CA SER A 90 4.21 10.21 -2.99
C SER A 90 3.57 11.16 -1.96
N GLY A 91 2.77 12.12 -2.43
CA GLY A 91 2.07 13.08 -1.57
C GLY A 91 1.01 12.42 -0.69
N VAL A 92 0.23 11.48 -1.23
CA VAL A 92 -0.76 10.70 -0.47
C VAL A 92 -0.05 9.87 0.60
N VAL A 93 0.96 9.08 0.22
CA VAL A 93 1.69 8.22 1.16
C VAL A 93 2.35 9.04 2.28
N ALA A 94 3.02 10.15 1.94
CA ALA A 94 3.64 11.03 2.94
C ALA A 94 2.58 11.68 3.85
N SER A 95 1.43 12.09 3.31
CA SER A 95 0.35 12.68 4.10
C SER A 95 -0.31 11.66 5.03
N SER A 96 -0.59 10.44 4.54
CA SER A 96 -1.13 9.35 5.37
C SER A 96 -0.17 8.99 6.51
N LEU A 97 1.14 9.00 6.25
CA LEU A 97 2.12 8.81 7.30
C LEU A 97 2.09 9.97 8.30
N ARG A 98 2.05 11.22 7.86
CA ARG A 98 2.02 12.38 8.77
C ARG A 98 0.79 12.38 9.67
N THR A 99 -0.39 12.13 9.11
CA THR A 99 -1.64 12.03 9.89
C THR A 99 -1.56 10.92 10.94
N SER A 100 -0.95 9.80 10.59
CA SER A 100 -0.75 8.69 11.55
C SER A 100 0.23 9.07 12.67
N LEU A 101 1.32 9.79 12.34
CA LEU A 101 2.29 10.28 13.32
C LEU A 101 1.67 11.30 14.29
N GLU A 102 0.88 12.24 13.78
CA GLU A 102 0.19 13.27 14.59
C GLU A 102 -0.74 12.64 15.63
N THR A 103 -1.33 11.49 15.31
CA THR A 103 -2.22 10.74 16.20
C THR A 103 -1.45 9.82 17.16
N HIS A 104 -0.23 9.40 16.82
CA HIS A 104 0.54 8.38 17.55
C HIS A 104 2.02 8.78 17.73
N LEU A 105 2.26 9.97 18.28
CA LEU A 105 3.59 10.60 18.38
C LEU A 105 4.66 9.77 19.09
N GLU A 106 4.26 8.86 19.98
CA GLU A 106 5.16 8.04 20.80
C GLU A 106 5.44 6.65 20.21
N ASP A 107 4.84 6.29 19.07
CA ASP A 107 5.02 4.98 18.44
C ASP A 107 6.46 4.82 17.87
N PRO A 108 7.31 3.94 18.43
CA PRO A 108 8.68 3.74 17.95
C PRO A 108 8.74 3.19 16.53
N GLY A 109 7.75 2.39 16.12
CA GLY A 109 7.67 1.83 14.78
C GLY A 109 7.54 2.93 13.72
N PHE A 110 6.75 3.96 14.04
CA PHE A 110 6.57 5.12 13.18
C PHE A 110 7.85 5.93 13.00
N ARG A 111 8.54 6.21 14.12
CA ARG A 111 9.82 6.94 14.10
C ARG A 111 10.88 6.18 13.30
N SER A 112 10.96 4.86 13.46
CA SER A 112 11.88 4.01 12.69
C SER A 112 11.59 4.06 11.20
N LEU A 113 10.31 3.94 10.80
CA LEU A 113 9.92 3.98 9.40
C LEU A 113 10.23 5.34 8.75
N VAL A 114 9.83 6.45 9.38
CA VAL A 114 10.10 7.79 8.86
C VAL A 114 11.61 8.05 8.78
N GLY A 115 12.37 7.63 9.79
CA GLY A 115 13.83 7.74 9.80
C GLY A 115 14.48 6.96 8.66
N GLU A 116 14.06 5.71 8.44
CA GLU A 116 14.52 4.88 7.32
C GLU A 116 14.23 5.55 5.97
N LEU A 117 12.99 5.97 5.74
CA LEU A 117 12.58 6.58 4.47
C LEU A 117 13.30 7.91 4.22
N SER A 118 13.48 8.75 5.26
CA SER A 118 14.22 10.00 5.15
C SER A 118 15.69 9.79 4.80
N ALA A 119 16.32 8.77 5.39
CA ALA A 119 17.74 8.49 5.16
C ALA A 119 18.03 7.87 3.78
N ARG A 120 17.04 7.16 3.20
CA ARG A 120 17.23 6.34 2.00
C ARG A 120 16.54 6.87 0.75
N SER A 121 15.71 7.92 0.86
CA SER A 121 14.95 8.45 -0.26
C SER A 121 14.85 9.97 -0.21
N ASP A 122 15.55 10.64 -1.13
CA ASP A 122 15.43 12.08 -1.32
C ASP A 122 14.01 12.47 -1.76
N ASP A 123 13.31 11.59 -2.49
CA ASP A 123 11.93 11.80 -2.88
C ASP A 123 10.98 11.78 -1.68
N PHE A 124 11.22 10.86 -0.73
CA PHE A 124 10.49 10.88 0.54
C PHE A 124 10.75 12.19 1.27
N SER A 125 12.01 12.59 1.44
CA SER A 125 12.37 13.84 2.13
C SER A 125 11.69 15.07 1.50
N ARG A 126 11.65 15.13 0.15
CA ARG A 126 10.93 16.17 -0.59
C ARG A 126 9.42 16.13 -0.37
N ALA A 127 8.80 14.94 -0.42
CA ALA A 127 7.37 14.79 -0.19
C ALA A 127 6.98 15.09 1.27
N TRP A 128 7.83 14.69 2.22
CA TRP A 128 7.68 14.90 3.65
C TRP A 128 7.88 16.36 4.08
N ALA A 129 8.63 17.15 3.33
CA ALA A 129 8.74 18.59 3.58
C ALA A 129 7.50 19.38 3.11
N ARG A 130 6.64 18.80 2.26
CA ARG A 130 5.44 19.46 1.76
C ARG A 130 4.30 19.38 2.79
N PRO A 131 3.40 20.39 2.83
CA PRO A 131 2.17 20.31 3.62
C PRO A 131 1.37 19.05 3.30
N SER A 132 0.69 18.50 4.31
CA SER A 132 -0.26 17.40 4.12
C SER A 132 -1.35 17.79 3.12
N LEU A 133 -1.82 16.80 2.36
CA LEU A 133 -3.05 16.96 1.59
C LEU A 133 -4.22 17.25 2.56
N PRO A 134 -5.20 18.10 2.15
CA PRO A 134 -6.35 18.44 3.00
C PRO A 134 -7.15 17.21 3.44
N ASP A 135 -7.20 16.18 2.60
CA ASP A 135 -7.78 14.88 2.92
C ASP A 135 -6.89 13.78 2.33
N PRO A 136 -6.05 13.11 3.16
CA PRO A 136 -5.26 11.97 2.73
C PRO A 136 -6.05 10.65 2.75
N SER A 137 -7.28 10.65 3.28
CA SER A 137 -8.12 9.46 3.40
C SER A 137 -8.94 9.20 2.13
N ALA A 138 -9.07 10.18 1.25
CA ALA A 138 -9.76 10.03 -0.03
C ALA A 138 -9.05 10.78 -1.15
N GLY A 139 -9.13 10.24 -2.37
CA GLY A 139 -8.51 10.90 -3.50
C GLY A 139 -8.70 10.15 -4.80
N ARG A 140 -7.91 10.52 -5.81
CA ARG A 140 -7.83 9.81 -7.09
C ARG A 140 -6.37 9.56 -7.41
N LEU A 141 -6.06 8.45 -8.04
CA LEU A 141 -4.72 8.13 -8.52
C LEU A 141 -4.84 7.61 -9.95
N ASP A 142 -3.92 8.04 -10.79
CA ASP A 142 -3.73 7.45 -12.11
C ASP A 142 -2.78 6.25 -11.98
N TRP A 143 -3.26 5.11 -12.45
CA TRP A 143 -2.56 3.83 -12.51
C TRP A 143 -2.19 3.55 -13.95
N ASP A 144 -0.91 3.30 -14.23
CA ASP A 144 -0.51 2.74 -15.52
C ASP A 144 -0.26 1.24 -15.34
N HIS A 145 -1.26 0.42 -15.72
CA HIS A 145 -1.18 -1.02 -15.55
C HIS A 145 -0.65 -1.68 -16.82
N PRO A 146 0.41 -2.51 -16.77
CA PRO A 146 1.10 -3.03 -17.96
C PRO A 146 0.22 -3.85 -18.90
N VAL A 147 -0.87 -4.44 -18.39
CA VAL A 147 -1.76 -5.31 -19.17
C VAL A 147 -3.05 -4.62 -19.62
N VAL A 148 -3.64 -3.73 -18.81
CA VAL A 148 -4.95 -3.11 -19.11
C VAL A 148 -4.83 -1.62 -19.45
N GLY A 149 -3.62 -1.08 -19.41
CA GLY A 149 -3.30 0.32 -19.65
C GLY A 149 -3.73 1.24 -18.52
N ARG A 150 -3.72 2.55 -18.82
CA ARG A 150 -4.00 3.60 -17.84
C ARG A 150 -5.42 3.57 -17.30
N MET A 151 -5.58 3.70 -15.99
CA MET A 151 -6.86 3.79 -15.29
C MET A 151 -6.81 4.93 -14.28
N ARG A 152 -7.94 5.62 -14.08
CA ARG A 152 -8.09 6.55 -12.96
C ARG A 152 -8.96 5.91 -11.90
N LEU A 153 -8.41 5.70 -10.71
CA LEU A 153 -9.12 5.09 -9.59
C LEU A 153 -9.27 6.11 -8.46
N ALA A 154 -10.49 6.24 -7.92
CA ALA A 154 -10.73 6.96 -6.69
C ALA A 154 -10.47 6.01 -5.51
N PHE A 155 -9.70 6.43 -4.52
CA PHE A 155 -9.48 5.65 -3.31
C PHE A 155 -10.24 6.25 -2.14
N GLN A 156 -10.61 5.39 -1.20
CA GLN A 156 -11.22 5.75 0.07
C GLN A 156 -10.66 4.85 1.17
N ASP A 157 -10.13 5.47 2.21
CA ASP A 157 -9.78 4.85 3.47
C ASP A 157 -11.01 4.84 4.38
N LEU A 158 -11.23 3.70 5.03
CA LEU A 158 -12.29 3.45 5.98
C LEU A 158 -11.65 2.87 7.25
N SER A 159 -11.95 3.48 8.40
CA SER A 159 -11.60 2.90 9.69
C SER A 159 -12.70 1.93 10.11
N PRO A 160 -12.42 0.63 10.29
CA PRO A 160 -13.43 -0.36 10.66
C PRO A 160 -13.89 -0.27 12.13
N GLY A 161 -13.59 0.83 12.85
CA GLY A 161 -14.11 1.09 14.19
C GLY A 161 -13.35 0.42 15.34
N TYR A 162 -12.31 -0.35 15.05
CA TYR A 162 -11.40 -0.90 16.05
C TYR A 162 -10.33 0.13 16.40
N GLU A 163 -10.68 1.14 17.20
CA GLU A 163 -9.75 2.19 17.65
C GLU A 163 -8.50 1.62 18.35
N ARG A 164 -8.55 0.37 18.85
CA ARG A 164 -7.40 -0.30 19.47
C ARG A 164 -6.33 -0.78 18.49
N ASP A 165 -6.66 -1.01 17.22
CA ASP A 165 -5.79 -1.80 16.34
C ASP A 165 -5.12 -0.96 15.24
N GLY A 166 -5.58 0.28 15.02
CA GLY A 166 -4.97 1.20 14.06
C GLY A 166 -4.93 0.64 12.63
N VAL A 167 -5.95 -0.13 12.26
CA VAL A 167 -6.10 -0.70 10.91
C VAL A 167 -6.96 0.21 10.03
N VAL A 168 -6.66 0.21 8.74
CA VAL A 168 -7.33 1.01 7.72
C VAL A 168 -7.67 0.11 6.53
N LEU A 169 -8.94 0.12 6.12
CA LEU A 169 -9.38 -0.52 4.89
C LEU A 169 -9.38 0.52 3.76
N THR A 170 -8.53 0.33 2.76
CA THR A 170 -8.51 1.16 1.55
C THR A 170 -9.24 0.43 0.41
N LEU A 171 -10.16 1.12 -0.25
CA LEU A 171 -10.90 0.65 -1.42
C LEU A 171 -10.63 1.53 -2.63
N TRP A 172 -10.58 0.95 -3.83
CA TRP A 172 -10.42 1.70 -5.08
C TRP A 172 -11.60 1.51 -6.03
N ARG A 173 -12.17 2.60 -6.53
CA ARG A 173 -13.29 2.60 -7.48
C ARG A 173 -12.90 3.26 -8.79
N PRO A 174 -13.29 2.71 -9.96
CA PRO A 174 -12.97 3.31 -11.23
C PRO A 174 -13.68 4.66 -11.43
N VAL A 175 -12.95 5.65 -11.96
CA VAL A 175 -13.49 6.95 -12.36
C VAL A 175 -13.77 6.92 -13.85
N GLY A 176 -15.06 6.90 -14.20
CA GLY A 176 -15.55 6.88 -15.58
C GLY A 176 -15.62 5.46 -16.19
N ALA A 177 -16.39 5.36 -17.28
CA ALA A 177 -16.70 4.07 -17.91
C ALA A 177 -15.46 3.33 -18.44
N GLU A 178 -14.45 4.05 -18.92
CA GLU A 178 -13.25 3.41 -19.47
C GLU A 178 -12.36 2.78 -18.38
N SER A 179 -12.15 3.49 -17.26
CA SER A 179 -11.49 2.91 -16.10
C SER A 179 -12.27 1.70 -15.57
N ALA A 180 -13.60 1.74 -15.59
CA ALA A 180 -14.44 0.62 -15.17
C ALA A 180 -14.27 -0.60 -16.08
N ARG A 181 -14.27 -0.39 -17.41
CA ARG A 181 -13.98 -1.46 -18.39
C ARG A 181 -12.58 -2.06 -18.23
N ARG A 182 -11.57 -1.25 -17.92
CA ARG A 182 -10.19 -1.73 -17.71
C ARG A 182 -10.06 -2.51 -16.41
N LEU A 183 -10.68 -2.04 -15.33
CA LEU A 183 -10.70 -2.75 -14.07
C LEU A 183 -11.44 -4.09 -14.17
N ASP A 184 -12.57 -4.12 -14.89
CA ASP A 184 -13.30 -5.36 -15.14
C ASP A 184 -12.51 -6.36 -16.01
N ARG A 185 -11.77 -5.87 -17.01
CA ARG A 185 -10.79 -6.68 -17.75
C ARG A 185 -9.74 -7.29 -16.80
N LEU A 186 -9.18 -6.51 -15.89
CA LEU A 186 -8.21 -7.00 -14.90
C LEU A 186 -8.80 -8.06 -13.96
N ARG A 187 -10.07 -7.88 -13.56
CA ARG A 187 -10.83 -8.81 -12.72
C ARG A 187 -11.03 -10.16 -13.44
N THR A 188 -11.43 -10.11 -14.71
CA THR A 188 -11.79 -11.30 -15.51
C THR A 188 -10.60 -12.04 -16.13
N MET A 189 -9.41 -11.42 -16.19
CA MET A 189 -8.22 -12.11 -16.68
C MET A 189 -7.94 -13.40 -15.88
N GLY A 190 -7.75 -14.53 -16.57
CA GLY A 190 -7.08 -15.70 -15.98
C GLY A 190 -5.65 -15.33 -15.59
N ILE A 191 -5.01 -16.09 -14.70
CA ILE A 191 -3.58 -15.86 -14.39
C ILE A 191 -2.80 -16.12 -15.68
N SER A 192 -2.46 -15.08 -16.44
CA SER A 192 -1.39 -15.13 -17.42
C SER A 192 -0.20 -14.47 -16.76
N ALA A 193 0.80 -15.27 -16.41
CA ALA A 193 2.06 -14.82 -15.88
C ALA A 193 2.63 -13.72 -16.78
N ALA A 194 2.94 -12.55 -16.20
CA ALA A 194 3.69 -11.53 -16.89
C ALA A 194 5.05 -12.13 -17.33
N PRO A 195 5.50 -11.93 -18.58
CA PRO A 195 6.85 -12.33 -18.96
C PRO A 195 7.86 -11.46 -18.19
N PRO A 196 9.03 -12.01 -17.81
CA PRO A 196 10.05 -11.24 -17.11
C PRO A 196 10.55 -10.08 -17.98
N PRO A 197 10.97 -8.96 -17.37
CA PRO A 197 11.57 -7.85 -18.12
C PRO A 197 12.84 -8.33 -18.84
N ARG A 198 13.00 -7.88 -20.09
CA ARG A 198 14.19 -8.11 -20.91
C ARG A 198 15.38 -7.29 -20.43
#